data_AF-A0A7C7P1F3-F1
#
_entry.id   AF-A0A7C7P1F3-F1
#
_cell.length_a   1.000
_cell.length_b   1.000
_cell.length_c   1.000
_cell.angle_alpha   90.00
_cell.angle_beta   90.00
_cell.angle_gamma   90.00
#
_symmetry.space_group_name_H-M   'P 1'
#
loop_
_entity.id
_entity.type
_entity.pdbx_description
1 polymer ?
#
loop_
_entity_poly.entity_id
_entity_poly.type
_entity_poly.pdbx_seq_one_letter_code
_entity_poly.pdbx_strand_id
1 'polypeptide(L)'
;GISEVNNYFQIKPFKPSTTYNNLMNQRSCSINYIDDVRVFAGALTGHRQWPTSPCEKVDGLYLTDALSHSEITIQNVDDDDPRACFYGAVVNEQQHGLFRGYNRAQSAVIEAAILVSRLSMLPEQKIRDEINYLTIGMEKTAGEREWEAWGWLMEKVKQAGIDVE
;
A
#
# COMPACT_ATOMS: atom_id res chain seq x y z
N GLY A 1 7.98 -4.05 0.12
CA GLY A 1 7.84 -4.08 1.59
C GLY A 1 8.72 -3.01 2.19
N ILE A 2 8.30 -2.43 3.32
CA ILE A 2 8.99 -1.33 4.01
C ILE A 2 9.13 -1.73 5.48
N SER A 3 10.28 -1.46 6.10
CA SER A 3 10.51 -1.73 7.51
C SER A 3 11.46 -0.69 8.09
N GLU A 4 11.25 -0.29 9.33
CA GLU A 4 12.17 0.56 10.07
C GLU A 4 13.16 -0.30 10.86
N VAL A 5 14.46 -0.02 10.73
CA VAL A 5 15.57 -0.77 11.36
C VAL A 5 16.64 0.23 11.78
N ASN A 6 16.94 0.31 13.09
CA ASN A 6 17.97 1.20 13.65
C ASN A 6 17.84 2.68 13.19
N ASN A 7 16.61 3.21 13.16
CA ASN A 7 16.27 4.55 12.67
C ASN A 7 16.53 4.79 11.16
N TYR A 8 16.63 3.72 10.37
CA TYR A 8 16.63 3.76 8.91
C TYR A 8 15.43 3.00 8.35
N PHE A 9 14.95 3.40 7.18
CA PHE A 9 13.98 2.63 6.42
C PHE A 9 14.68 1.67 5.46
N GLN A 10 14.31 0.39 5.52
CA GLN A 10 14.60 -0.60 4.49
C GLN A 10 13.41 -0.68 3.52
N ILE A 11 13.64 -0.33 2.26
CA ILE A 11 12.63 -0.37 1.20
C ILE A 11 13.01 -1.47 0.22
N LYS A 12 12.14 -2.46 0.09
CA LYS A 12 12.36 -3.68 -0.70
C LYS A 12 11.28 -3.78 -1.79
N PRO A 13 11.39 -3.03 -2.91
CA PRO A 13 10.47 -3.12 -4.03
C PRO A 13 10.71 -4.43 -4.82
N PHE A 14 9.70 -4.87 -5.58
CA PHE A 14 9.88 -5.97 -6.53
C PHE A 14 10.70 -5.52 -7.75
N LYS A 15 11.46 -6.45 -8.34
CA LYS A 15 12.14 -6.26 -9.63
C LYS A 15 11.39 -7.00 -10.76
N PRO A 16 11.13 -6.36 -11.91
CA PRO A 16 11.14 -4.91 -12.14
C PRO A 16 9.84 -4.27 -11.62
N SER A 17 9.94 -3.08 -11.01
CA SER A 17 8.77 -2.25 -10.68
C SER A 17 9.07 -0.79 -10.93
N THR A 18 8.03 0.01 -11.16
CA THR A 18 8.17 1.47 -11.29
C THR A 18 8.81 2.09 -10.05
N THR A 19 8.43 1.61 -8.85
CA THR A 19 9.05 2.05 -7.60
C THR A 19 10.54 1.75 -7.55
N TYR A 20 10.97 0.56 -7.97
CA TYR A 20 12.40 0.21 -8.07
C TYR A 20 13.15 1.17 -9.01
N ASN A 21 12.63 1.38 -10.22
CA ASN A 21 13.26 2.25 -11.21
C ASN A 21 13.36 3.70 -10.70
N ASN A 22 12.31 4.22 -10.08
CA ASN A 22 12.30 5.58 -9.54
C ASN A 22 13.31 5.74 -8.39
N LEU A 23 13.37 4.78 -7.46
CA LEU A 23 14.33 4.81 -6.35
C LEU A 23 15.78 4.72 -6.83
N MET A 24 16.06 3.95 -7.89
CA MET A 24 17.39 3.85 -8.47
C MET A 24 17.82 5.18 -9.14
N ASN A 25 16.88 5.88 -9.77
CA ASN A 25 17.14 7.14 -10.46
C ASN A 25 17.20 8.36 -9.53
N GLN A 26 16.22 8.52 -8.64
CA GLN A 26 16.06 9.73 -7.81
C GLN A 26 16.78 9.67 -6.47
N ARG A 27 17.05 8.47 -5.94
CA ARG A 27 17.65 8.26 -4.61
C ARG A 27 16.90 8.97 -3.47
N SER A 28 15.60 9.18 -3.63
CA SER A 28 14.71 9.74 -2.60
C SER A 28 13.29 9.22 -2.79
N CYS A 29 12.48 9.30 -1.74
CA CYS A 29 11.03 9.05 -1.82
C CYS A 29 10.30 9.63 -0.59
N SER A 30 8.98 9.66 -0.66
CA SER A 30 8.14 9.82 0.53
C SER A 30 7.55 8.46 0.95
N ILE A 31 7.41 8.26 2.26
CA ILE A 31 6.60 7.19 2.85
C ILE A 31 5.35 7.86 3.44
N ASN A 32 4.18 7.38 3.06
CA ASN A 32 2.90 7.99 3.42
C ASN A 32 2.18 7.11 4.44
N TYR A 33 1.76 7.69 5.56
CA TYR A 33 0.97 7.02 6.59
C TYR A 33 -0.48 7.45 6.43
N ILE A 34 -1.32 6.54 5.96
CA ILE A 34 -2.67 6.84 5.51
C ILE A 34 -3.66 5.86 6.12
N ASP A 35 -4.89 6.31 6.36
CA ASP A 35 -6.01 5.48 6.78
C ASP A 35 -7.07 5.29 5.67
N ASP A 36 -6.92 5.99 4.54
CA ASP A 36 -7.76 5.77 3.36
C ASP A 36 -7.35 4.50 2.61
N VAL A 37 -8.05 3.41 2.89
CA VAL A 37 -7.76 2.09 2.33
C VAL A 37 -7.97 1.98 0.81
N ARG A 38 -8.65 2.97 0.21
CA ARG A 38 -8.85 3.04 -1.25
C ARG A 38 -7.53 3.20 -1.99
N VAL A 39 -6.52 3.83 -1.39
CA VAL A 39 -5.17 3.96 -1.99
C VAL A 39 -4.52 2.59 -2.21
N PHE A 40 -4.68 1.66 -1.25
CA PHE A 40 -4.14 0.32 -1.35
C PHE A 40 -4.89 -0.52 -2.39
N ALA A 41 -6.23 -0.49 -2.35
CA ALA A 41 -7.05 -1.19 -3.34
C ALA A 41 -6.80 -0.66 -4.77
N GLY A 42 -6.83 0.66 -4.93
CA GLY A 42 -6.68 1.35 -6.20
C GLY A 42 -5.36 1.09 -6.91
N ALA A 43 -4.26 0.91 -6.17
CA ALA A 43 -2.96 0.55 -6.73
C ALA A 43 -3.01 -0.76 -7.57
N LEU A 44 -3.86 -1.70 -7.15
CA LEU A 44 -4.04 -3.02 -7.78
C LEU A 44 -5.16 -3.04 -8.83
N THR A 45 -6.13 -2.14 -8.70
CA THR A 45 -7.35 -2.14 -9.53
C THR A 45 -7.39 -1.05 -10.59
N GLY A 46 -6.35 -0.20 -10.66
CA GLY A 46 -6.21 0.84 -11.69
C GLY A 46 -6.62 2.26 -11.24
N HIS A 47 -7.11 2.41 -10.01
CA HIS A 47 -7.46 3.70 -9.42
C HIS A 47 -6.22 4.32 -8.76
N ARG A 48 -5.41 5.01 -9.57
CA ARG A 48 -4.08 5.53 -9.17
C ARG A 48 -3.99 7.05 -9.09
N GLN A 49 -5.07 7.76 -9.44
CA GLN A 49 -5.10 9.21 -9.39
C GLN A 49 -5.50 9.64 -7.98
N TRP A 50 -4.53 10.16 -7.23
CA TRP A 50 -4.71 10.63 -5.87
C TRP A 50 -4.21 12.07 -5.79
N PRO A 51 -4.83 12.93 -4.94
CA PRO A 51 -4.30 14.26 -4.71
C PRO A 51 -2.91 14.15 -4.06
N THR A 52 -1.99 14.97 -4.56
CA THR A 52 -0.61 15.00 -4.07
C THR A 52 -0.13 16.41 -3.80
N SER A 53 0.79 16.52 -2.85
CA SER A 53 1.46 17.76 -2.47
C SER A 53 2.98 17.58 -2.52
N PRO A 54 3.76 18.64 -2.76
CA PRO A 54 5.22 18.56 -2.81
C PRO A 54 5.81 18.28 -1.43
N CYS A 55 6.86 17.46 -1.40
CA CYS A 55 7.73 17.30 -0.23
C CYS A 55 8.57 18.57 0.01
N GLU A 56 9.04 18.78 1.24
CA GLU A 56 9.79 19.98 1.62
C GLU A 56 11.32 19.83 1.44
N LYS A 57 11.87 18.66 1.76
CA LYS A 57 13.32 18.36 1.77
C LYS A 57 13.78 17.46 0.64
N VAL A 58 12.90 16.68 0.02
CA VAL A 58 13.21 15.83 -1.14
C VAL A 58 12.44 16.27 -2.38
N ASP A 59 13.03 16.06 -3.57
CA ASP A 59 12.32 16.22 -4.84
C ASP A 59 11.35 15.06 -5.04
N GLY A 60 10.13 15.22 -4.52
CA GLY A 60 9.11 14.19 -4.48
C GLY A 60 7.74 14.72 -4.10
N LEU A 61 6.75 13.84 -4.18
CA LEU A 61 5.36 14.11 -3.82
C LEU A 61 4.94 13.20 -2.68
N TYR A 62 4.03 13.69 -1.82
CA TYR A 62 3.31 12.89 -0.84
C TYR A 62 1.80 12.99 -1.12
N LEU A 63 1.02 12.04 -0.61
CA LEU A 63 -0.44 12.02 -0.74
C LEU A 63 -1.02 13.13 0.14
N THR A 64 -1.79 14.05 -0.44
CA THR A 64 -2.35 15.20 0.29
C THR A 64 -3.18 14.76 1.49
N ASP A 65 -3.93 13.66 1.36
CA ASP A 65 -4.81 13.12 2.39
C ASP A 65 -4.10 12.16 3.37
N ALA A 66 -2.76 12.11 3.36
CA ALA A 66 -2.03 11.32 4.34
C ALA A 66 -2.13 11.92 5.74
N LEU A 67 -2.21 11.07 6.77
CA LEU A 67 -2.18 11.50 8.18
C LEU A 67 -0.80 12.05 8.58
N SER A 68 0.25 11.48 8.00
CA SER A 68 1.61 11.97 8.07
C SER A 68 2.41 11.45 6.88
N HIS A 69 3.60 12.00 6.68
CA HIS A 69 4.59 11.42 5.77
C HIS A 69 6.00 11.61 6.29
N SER A 70 6.90 10.72 5.87
CA SER A 70 8.33 10.83 6.07
C SER A 70 9.00 11.00 4.72
N GLU A 71 9.90 11.97 4.63
CA GLU A 71 10.74 12.19 3.46
C GLU A 71 12.07 11.48 3.65
N ILE A 72 12.45 10.69 2.66
CA ILE A 72 13.54 9.73 2.76
C ILE A 72 14.59 10.03 1.70
N THR A 73 15.86 10.10 2.10
CA THR A 73 17.01 10.07 1.19
C THR A 73 17.70 8.71 1.27
N ILE A 74 17.94 8.09 0.12
CA ILE A 74 18.59 6.78 0.03
C ILE A 74 20.10 6.95 0.24
N GLN A 75 20.62 6.28 1.25
CA GLN A 75 22.04 6.31 1.65
C GLN A 75 22.82 5.13 1.06
N ASN A 76 22.19 3.96 0.98
CA ASN A 76 22.81 2.75 0.42
C ASN A 76 21.78 1.93 -0.36
N VAL A 77 22.26 1.14 -1.32
CA VAL A 77 21.46 0.16 -2.05
C VAL A 77 22.24 -1.13 -2.22
N ASP A 78 21.65 -2.22 -1.72
CA ASP A 78 22.09 -3.58 -2.04
C ASP A 78 21.21 -4.08 -3.18
N ASP A 79 21.77 -4.16 -4.38
CA ASP A 79 21.00 -4.42 -5.61
C ASP A 79 20.99 -5.90 -6.04
N ASP A 80 20.86 -6.81 -5.07
CA ASP A 80 20.92 -8.25 -5.32
C ASP A 80 19.71 -8.79 -6.12
N ASP A 81 19.90 -9.95 -6.76
CA ASP A 81 18.84 -10.76 -7.38
C ASP A 81 18.48 -11.91 -6.42
N PRO A 82 17.19 -12.11 -6.07
CA PRO A 82 15.99 -11.50 -6.68
C PRO A 82 15.49 -10.22 -6.01
N ARG A 83 16.21 -9.68 -5.03
CA ARG A 83 15.66 -8.63 -4.16
C ARG A 83 16.64 -7.50 -3.90
N ALA A 84 16.31 -6.32 -4.42
CA ALA A 84 16.96 -5.09 -4.00
C ALA A 84 16.51 -4.67 -2.59
N CYS A 85 17.44 -4.07 -1.85
CA CYS A 85 17.21 -3.41 -0.57
C CYS A 85 17.78 -1.98 -0.62
N PHE A 86 16.92 -0.99 -0.45
CA PHE A 86 17.31 0.41 -0.35
C PHE A 86 17.28 0.82 1.12
N TYR A 87 18.35 1.45 1.60
CA TYR A 87 18.48 1.96 2.97
C TYR A 87 18.31 3.46 2.94
N GLY A 88 17.24 3.96 3.53
CA GLY A 88 16.86 5.36 3.54
C GLY A 88 16.98 5.97 4.92
N ALA A 89 17.54 7.17 4.99
CA ALA A 89 17.49 8.03 6.18
C ALA A 89 16.29 8.97 6.09
N VAL A 90 15.60 9.17 7.21
CA VAL A 90 14.54 10.17 7.33
C VAL A 90 15.18 11.56 7.39
N VAL A 91 14.80 12.45 6.48
CA VAL A 91 15.30 13.83 6.42
C VAL A 91 14.23 14.87 6.80
N ASN A 92 12.95 14.47 6.80
CA ASN A 92 11.83 15.26 7.28
C ASN A 92 10.68 14.34 7.68
N GLU A 93 9.88 14.77 8.65
CA GLU A 93 8.59 14.15 8.97
C GLU A 93 7.56 15.24 9.24
N GLN A 94 6.36 15.04 8.70
CA GLN A 94 5.26 15.99 8.87
C GLN A 94 4.00 15.24 9.25
N GLN A 95 3.24 15.79 10.20
CA GLN A 95 1.95 15.28 10.63
C GLN A 95 0.84 16.24 10.21
N HIS A 96 -0.17 15.70 9.53
CA HIS A 96 -1.31 16.43 8.97
C HIS A 96 -2.62 16.09 9.65
N GLY A 97 -2.70 14.90 10.27
CA GLY A 97 -3.89 14.39 10.93
C GLY A 97 -3.56 13.48 12.12
N LEU A 98 -4.61 13.01 12.79
CA LEU A 98 -4.50 12.06 13.89
C LEU A 98 -4.93 10.68 13.42
N PHE A 99 -4.16 9.65 13.78
CA PHE A 99 -4.63 8.28 13.66
C PHE A 99 -5.79 8.06 14.64
N ARG A 100 -6.97 7.71 14.08
CA ARG A 100 -8.21 7.59 14.86
C ARG A 100 -8.37 6.24 15.54
N GLY A 101 -7.45 5.31 15.31
CA GLY A 101 -7.49 3.95 15.85
C GLY A 101 -7.78 2.92 14.78
N TYR A 102 -7.68 1.65 15.17
CA TYR A 102 -7.86 0.53 14.25
C TYR A 102 -9.32 0.31 13.88
N ASN A 103 -9.55 -0.03 12.61
CA ASN A 103 -10.84 -0.44 12.07
C ASN A 103 -10.71 -1.83 11.41
N ARG A 104 -11.65 -2.74 11.69
CA ARG A 104 -11.61 -4.12 11.19
C ARG A 104 -11.85 -4.20 9.69
N ALA A 105 -12.73 -3.36 9.13
CA ALA A 105 -12.97 -3.27 7.70
C ALA A 105 -11.75 -2.71 6.96
N GLN A 106 -11.07 -1.71 7.51
CA GLN A 106 -9.80 -1.23 6.94
C GLN A 106 -8.75 -2.35 6.86
N SER A 107 -8.60 -3.11 7.95
CA SER A 107 -7.73 -4.29 7.97
C SER A 107 -8.15 -5.33 6.94
N ALA A 108 -9.46 -5.56 6.80
CA ALA A 108 -10.00 -6.50 5.82
C ALA A 108 -9.76 -6.08 4.37
N VAL A 109 -9.89 -4.80 4.04
CA VAL A 109 -9.55 -4.27 2.71
C VAL A 109 -8.06 -4.46 2.40
N ILE A 110 -7.18 -4.22 3.38
CA ILE A 110 -5.73 -4.42 3.20
C ILE A 110 -5.39 -5.89 2.94
N GLU A 111 -5.95 -6.82 3.74
CA GLU A 111 -5.74 -8.26 3.53
C GLU A 111 -6.35 -8.72 2.19
N ALA A 112 -7.53 -8.24 1.82
CA ALA A 112 -8.13 -8.52 0.52
C ALA A 112 -7.26 -8.01 -0.64
N ALA A 113 -6.65 -6.82 -0.52
CA ALA A 113 -5.71 -6.31 -1.51
C ALA A 113 -4.49 -7.24 -1.66
N ILE A 114 -3.97 -7.79 -0.56
CA ILE A 114 -2.89 -8.79 -0.60
C ILE A 114 -3.35 -10.05 -1.35
N LEU A 115 -4.56 -10.55 -1.08
CA LEU A 115 -5.13 -11.70 -1.81
C LEU A 115 -5.27 -11.40 -3.32
N VAL A 116 -5.83 -10.23 -3.68
CA VAL A 116 -6.02 -9.80 -5.06
C VAL A 116 -4.68 -9.70 -5.82
N SER A 117 -3.59 -9.34 -5.14
CA SER A 117 -2.25 -9.33 -5.77
C SER A 117 -1.70 -10.73 -6.10
N ARG A 118 -2.35 -11.79 -5.62
CA ARG A 118 -1.88 -13.20 -5.70
C ARG A 118 -2.91 -14.15 -6.32
N LEU A 119 -3.95 -13.66 -6.98
CA LEU A 119 -5.04 -14.49 -7.52
C LEU A 119 -4.54 -15.62 -8.44
N SER A 120 -3.50 -15.37 -9.24
CA SER A 120 -2.92 -16.37 -10.15
C SER A 120 -2.04 -17.42 -9.46
N MET A 121 -1.72 -17.26 -8.18
CA MET A 121 -0.79 -18.10 -7.43
C MET A 121 -1.47 -18.93 -6.33
N LEU A 122 -2.67 -18.54 -5.90
CA LEU A 122 -3.38 -19.16 -4.80
C LEU A 122 -4.51 -20.07 -5.30
N PRO A 123 -4.80 -21.19 -4.61
CA PRO A 123 -5.99 -21.99 -4.90
C PRO A 123 -7.26 -21.16 -4.73
N GLU A 124 -8.21 -21.32 -5.65
CA GLU A 124 -9.47 -20.60 -5.63
C GLU A 124 -10.24 -20.75 -4.31
N GLN A 125 -10.32 -21.97 -3.77
CA GLN A 125 -10.99 -22.23 -2.49
C GLN A 125 -10.40 -21.37 -1.36
N LYS A 126 -9.07 -21.21 -1.33
CA LYS A 126 -8.43 -20.37 -0.32
C LYS A 126 -8.84 -18.91 -0.48
N ILE A 127 -8.92 -18.41 -1.71
CA ILE A 127 -9.35 -17.03 -1.98
C ILE A 127 -10.78 -16.82 -1.49
N ARG A 128 -11.69 -17.77 -1.79
CA ARG A 128 -13.09 -17.73 -1.34
C ARG A 128 -13.20 -17.74 0.18
N ASP A 129 -12.53 -18.69 0.84
CA ASP A 129 -12.58 -18.83 2.30
C ASP A 129 -12.09 -17.57 3.03
N GLU A 130 -10.97 -17.01 2.56
CA GLU A 130 -10.39 -15.80 3.15
C GLU A 130 -11.30 -14.58 2.90
N ILE A 131 -11.83 -14.40 1.68
CA ILE A 131 -12.76 -13.30 1.40
C ILE A 131 -14.02 -13.41 2.26
N ASN A 132 -14.61 -14.59 2.38
CA ASN A 132 -15.80 -14.82 3.21
C ASN A 132 -15.55 -14.46 4.67
N TYR A 133 -14.38 -14.82 5.21
CA TYR A 133 -13.99 -14.43 6.57
C TYR A 133 -13.81 -12.92 6.71
N LEU A 134 -13.15 -12.28 5.75
CA LEU A 134 -12.90 -10.83 5.75
C LEU A 134 -14.19 -10.00 5.62
N THR A 135 -15.21 -10.50 4.89
CA THR A 135 -16.54 -9.88 4.77
C THR A 135 -17.18 -9.60 6.14
N ILE A 136 -16.94 -10.46 7.14
CA ILE A 136 -17.46 -10.24 8.51
C ILE A 136 -16.90 -8.94 9.11
N GLY A 137 -15.63 -8.61 8.83
CA GLY A 137 -15.03 -7.34 9.24
C GLY A 137 -15.68 -6.14 8.55
N MET A 138 -15.94 -6.30 7.25
CA MET A 138 -16.60 -5.29 6.41
C MET A 138 -18.00 -4.96 6.91
N GLU A 139 -18.88 -5.96 7.00
CA GLU A 139 -20.29 -5.78 7.41
C GLU A 139 -20.45 -5.12 8.78
N LYS A 140 -19.49 -5.30 9.68
CA LYS A 140 -19.57 -4.78 11.04
C LYS A 140 -18.98 -3.39 11.22
N THR A 141 -18.04 -2.97 10.37
CA THR A 141 -17.21 -1.78 10.67
C THR A 141 -16.88 -0.91 9.46
N ALA A 142 -17.31 -1.28 8.25
CA ALA A 142 -17.05 -0.51 7.04
C ALA A 142 -17.90 0.77 6.98
N GLY A 143 -17.25 1.87 6.62
CA GLY A 143 -17.90 3.05 6.09
C GLY A 143 -17.88 3.05 4.56
N GLU A 144 -18.21 4.20 3.97
CA GLU A 144 -18.29 4.37 2.51
C GLU A 144 -16.94 4.09 1.82
N ARG A 145 -15.83 4.54 2.41
CA ARG A 145 -14.49 4.38 1.83
C ARG A 145 -14.06 2.92 1.77
N GLU A 146 -14.34 2.17 2.83
CA GLU A 146 -14.03 0.75 2.89
C GLU A 146 -14.88 -0.03 1.87
N TRP A 147 -16.18 0.26 1.78
CA TRP A 147 -17.06 -0.38 0.79
C TRP A 147 -16.68 -0.07 -0.65
N GLU A 148 -16.27 1.17 -0.94
CA GLU A 148 -15.77 1.55 -2.25
C GLU A 148 -14.50 0.77 -2.62
N ALA A 149 -13.50 0.75 -1.71
CA ALA A 149 -12.28 -0.03 -1.90
C ALA A 149 -12.57 -1.53 -2.10
N TRP A 150 -13.46 -2.07 -1.28
CA TRP A 150 -13.89 -3.47 -1.34
C TRP A 150 -14.54 -3.79 -2.68
N GLY A 151 -15.44 -2.94 -3.17
CA GLY A 151 -16.09 -3.10 -4.47
C GLY A 151 -15.07 -3.21 -5.61
N TRP A 152 -14.04 -2.36 -5.63
CA TRP A 152 -12.98 -2.44 -6.64
C TRP A 152 -12.21 -3.76 -6.58
N LEU A 153 -11.91 -4.25 -5.37
CA LEU A 153 -11.20 -5.51 -5.17
C LEU A 153 -12.06 -6.71 -5.60
N MET A 154 -13.34 -6.75 -5.21
CA MET A 154 -14.25 -7.84 -5.59
C MET A 154 -14.50 -7.88 -7.09
N GLU A 155 -14.61 -6.72 -7.75
CA GLU A 155 -14.68 -6.66 -9.21
C GLU A 155 -13.43 -7.28 -9.85
N LYS A 156 -12.25 -7.06 -9.29
CA LYS A 156 -11.00 -7.68 -9.75
C LYS A 156 -10.98 -9.20 -9.54
N VAL A 157 -11.51 -9.69 -8.41
CA VAL A 157 -11.67 -11.12 -8.11
C VAL A 157 -12.61 -11.78 -9.12
N LYS A 158 -13.76 -11.14 -9.38
CA LYS A 158 -14.73 -11.60 -10.38
C LYS A 158 -14.15 -11.65 -11.78
N GLN A 159 -13.37 -10.63 -12.18
CA GLN A 159 -12.66 -10.62 -13.47
C GLN A 159 -11.63 -11.74 -13.61
N ALA A 160 -11.12 -12.28 -12.50
CA ALA A 160 -10.25 -13.45 -12.49
C ALA A 160 -11.03 -14.78 -12.58
N GLY A 161 -12.37 -14.74 -12.70
CA GLY A 161 -13.23 -15.92 -12.80
C GLY A 161 -13.55 -16.57 -11.45
N ILE A 162 -13.33 -15.87 -10.34
CA ILE A 162 -13.63 -16.36 -9.00
C ILE A 162 -14.88 -15.64 -8.52
N ASP A 163 -15.93 -16.42 -8.27
CA ASP A 163 -17.12 -15.91 -7.61
C ASP A 163 -16.92 -15.95 -6.09
N VAL A 164 -17.47 -15.00 -5.38
CA VAL A 164 -17.48 -14.98 -3.92
C VAL A 164 -18.91 -14.65 -3.52
N GLU A 165 -19.56 -15.61 -2.84
CA GLU A 165 -20.96 -15.53 -2.40
C GLU A 165 -21.10 -14.72 -1.12
#